data_AF-A0AAZ1XD62-F1
#
_entry.id   AF-A0AAZ1XD62-F1
#
_cell.length_a   1.000
_cell.length_b   1.000
_cell.length_c   1.000
_cell.angle_alpha   90.00
_cell.angle_beta   90.00
_cell.angle_gamma   90.00
#
_symmetry.space_group_name_H-M   'P 1'
#
loop_
_entity.id
_entity.type
_entity.pdbx_description
1 polymer ?
#
loop_
_entity_poly.entity_id
_entity_poly.type
_entity_poly.pdbx_seq_one_letter_code
_entity_poly.pdbx_strand_id
1 'polypeptide(L)'
;MCLPHSNNMDSKLQGAGTGGGASLRLRAGGVPLEPFIHQVGGHTSMMRYDDHTVCKPLISREQRFYESLPPEMKEFTPEYKGCRLEHMRRNNLQK
;
A
#
# COMPACT_ATOMS: atom_id res chain seq x y z
N MET A 1 -3.56 1.07 1.32
CA MET A 1 -2.71 -0.14 1.48
C MET A 1 -1.48 -0.03 0.58
N CYS A 2 -0.32 -0.51 1.01
CA CYS A 2 0.94 -0.45 0.25
C CYS A 2 1.42 -1.85 -0.11
N LEU A 3 1.76 -2.07 -1.38
CA LEU A 3 2.40 -3.31 -1.80
C LEU A 3 3.84 -3.37 -1.26
N PRO A 4 4.28 -4.50 -0.67
CA PRO A 4 5.69 -4.68 -0.36
C PRO A 4 6.49 -4.67 -1.66
N HIS A 5 7.70 -4.09 -1.62
CA HIS A 5 8.62 -4.19 -2.74
C HIS A 5 8.93 -5.68 -2.98
N SER A 6 8.62 -6.18 -4.16
CA SER A 6 9.25 -7.40 -4.65
C SER A 6 10.68 -7.02 -5.02
N ASN A 7 11.65 -7.49 -4.25
CA ASN A 7 13.05 -7.44 -4.64
C ASN A 7 13.19 -8.38 -5.86
N ASN A 8 12.90 -7.86 -7.05
CA ASN A 8 13.12 -8.61 -8.28
C ASN A 8 14.62 -8.54 -8.60
N MET A 9 15.36 -9.58 -8.20
CA MET A 9 16.59 -9.97 -8.88
C MET A 9 16.22 -10.94 -10.01
N ASP A 10 15.61 -10.47 -11.10
CA ASP A 10 15.58 -11.24 -12.35
C ASP A 10 16.51 -10.58 -13.36
N SER A 11 17.70 -11.17 -13.45
CA SER A 11 18.59 -11.02 -14.58
C SER A 11 17.88 -11.39 -15.88
N LYS A 12 17.75 -10.39 -16.77
CA LYS A 12 17.86 -10.49 -18.23
C LYS A 12 17.09 -11.65 -18.90
N LEU A 13 15.91 -11.36 -19.45
CA LEU A 13 15.50 -11.89 -20.76
C LEU A 13 14.64 -10.87 -21.53
N GLN A 14 15.17 -10.46 -22.69
CA GLN A 14 14.47 -9.77 -23.77
C GLN A 14 13.46 -10.74 -24.42
N GLY A 15 12.23 -10.28 -24.68
CA GLY A 15 11.26 -11.03 -25.46
C GLY A 15 10.02 -10.20 -25.78
N ALA A 16 9.76 -9.99 -27.08
CA ALA A 16 8.69 -9.18 -27.62
C ALA A 16 7.29 -9.77 -27.35
N GLY A 17 6.29 -8.90 -27.11
CA GLY A 17 4.90 -9.31 -26.94
C GLY A 17 3.94 -8.13 -26.83
N THR A 18 3.24 -7.85 -27.92
CA THR A 18 2.19 -6.85 -28.10
C THR A 18 0.93 -7.24 -27.31
N GLY A 19 0.37 -6.35 -26.49
CA GLY A 19 -0.92 -6.60 -25.83
C GLY A 19 -1.33 -5.49 -24.86
N GLY A 20 -2.46 -4.84 -25.14
CA GLY A 20 -2.97 -3.69 -24.38
C GLY A 20 -3.27 -4.04 -22.93
N GLY A 21 -2.58 -3.34 -22.02
CA GLY A 21 -2.92 -3.27 -20.60
C GLY A 21 -2.98 -1.80 -20.22
N ALA A 22 -4.09 -1.38 -19.62
CA ALA A 22 -4.31 -0.02 -19.14
C ALA A 22 -3.03 0.50 -18.46
N SER A 23 -2.44 1.54 -19.03
CA SER A 23 -1.30 2.25 -18.46
C SER A 23 -1.76 2.85 -17.13
N LEU A 24 -1.59 2.09 -16.04
CA LEU A 24 -1.41 2.65 -14.71
C LEU A 24 -0.25 3.61 -14.87
N ARG A 25 -0.56 4.90 -15.03
CA ARG A 25 0.44 5.95 -15.06
C ARG A 25 1.16 5.89 -13.72
N LEU A 26 2.26 5.16 -13.71
CA LEU A 26 3.27 5.16 -12.68
C LEU A 26 3.79 6.60 -12.67
N ARG A 27 3.16 7.45 -11.87
CA ARG A 27 3.73 8.74 -11.51
C ARG A 27 5.01 8.37 -10.77
N ALA A 28 6.15 8.53 -11.43
CA ALA A 28 7.49 8.34 -10.87
C ALA A 28 7.83 9.40 -9.82
N GLY A 29 6.85 9.79 -9.00
CA GLY A 29 6.99 10.65 -7.83
C GLY A 29 6.30 9.91 -6.70
N GLY A 30 7.08 9.16 -5.92
CA GLY A 30 6.58 8.56 -4.69
C GLY A 30 6.14 9.67 -3.74
N VAL A 31 5.05 9.45 -3.01
CA VAL A 31 4.59 10.40 -1.99
C VAL A 31 5.43 10.18 -0.74
N PRO A 32 6.04 11.22 -0.15
CA PRO A 32 6.75 11.06 1.12
C PRO A 32 5.76 10.58 2.19
N LEU A 33 6.10 9.47 2.82
CA LEU A 33 5.32 8.83 3.86
C LEU A 33 6.05 8.98 5.19
N GLU A 34 5.36 9.47 6.22
CA GLU A 34 5.92 9.63 7.56
C GLU A 34 5.46 8.53 8.51
N PRO A 35 6.25 8.11 9.51
CA PRO A 35 5.80 7.15 10.51
C PRO A 35 4.54 7.63 11.24
N PHE A 36 3.53 6.77 11.36
CA PHE A 36 2.35 7.07 12.17
C PHE A 36 2.60 6.68 13.63
N ILE A 37 2.99 7.67 14.45
CA ILE A 37 3.46 7.46 15.84
C ILE A 37 2.34 7.18 16.85
N HIS A 38 1.08 7.39 16.49
CA HIS A 38 -0.07 7.14 17.37
C HIS A 38 -0.49 5.66 17.38
N GLN A 39 0.41 4.76 16.98
CA GLN A 39 0.16 3.32 16.99
C GLN A 39 0.13 2.82 18.43
N VAL A 40 -1.02 2.34 18.87
CA VAL A 40 -1.24 1.84 20.23
C VAL A 40 -1.16 0.30 20.34
N GLY A 41 -0.78 -0.41 19.27
CA GLY A 41 -0.61 -1.87 19.26
C GLY A 41 -0.30 -2.45 17.87
N GLY A 42 0.07 -3.74 17.81
CA GLY A 42 0.34 -4.52 16.59
C GLY A 42 1.78 -4.43 16.06
N HIS A 43 2.20 -5.44 15.29
CA HIS A 43 3.55 -5.50 14.69
C HIS A 43 3.66 -4.84 13.31
N THR A 44 2.53 -4.46 12.72
CA THR A 44 2.46 -3.90 11.38
C THR A 44 2.64 -2.38 11.44
N SER A 45 3.71 -1.87 10.84
CA SER A 45 3.95 -0.42 10.74
C SER A 45 2.87 0.26 9.90
N MET A 46 2.41 1.42 10.36
CA MET A 46 1.56 2.34 9.60
C MET A 46 2.33 3.62 9.27
N MET A 47 2.06 4.18 8.10
CA MET A 47 2.67 5.40 7.61
C MET A 47 1.59 6.43 7.28
N ARG A 48 1.75 7.68 7.69
CA ARG A 48 0.86 8.78 7.33
C ARG A 48 1.11 9.21 5.87
N TYR A 49 0.06 9.21 5.06
CA TYR A 49 0.06 9.69 3.68
C TYR A 49 -0.38 11.15 3.60
N ASP A 50 -1.45 11.49 4.34
CA ASP A 50 -1.93 12.85 4.58
C ASP A 50 -2.54 12.90 5.99
N ASP A 51 -3.13 14.04 6.38
CA ASP A 51 -3.65 14.25 7.74
C ASP A 51 -4.82 13.32 8.10
N HIS A 52 -5.48 12.71 7.11
CA HIS A 52 -6.64 11.84 7.30
C HIS A 52 -6.47 10.44 6.73
N THR A 53 -5.29 10.13 6.19
CA THR A 53 -5.03 8.89 5.47
C THR A 53 -3.74 8.25 5.94
N VAL A 54 -3.85 7.00 6.36
CA VAL A 54 -2.70 6.15 6.66
C VAL A 54 -2.56 5.04 5.63
N CYS A 55 -1.31 4.74 5.32
CA CYS A 55 -0.85 3.61 4.55
C CYS A 55 -0.39 2.51 5.50
N LYS A 56 -0.79 1.27 5.23
CA LYS A 56 -0.27 0.07 5.90
C LYS A 56 0.10 -0.99 4.86
N PRO A 57 1.01 -1.93 5.16
CA PRO A 57 1.31 -3.06 4.31
C PRO A 57 0.06 -3.77 3.81
N LEU A 58 0.08 -4.20 2.56
CA LEU A 58 -1.00 -4.95 1.97
C LEU A 58 -1.09 -6.32 2.63
N ILE A 59 -2.19 -6.55 3.33
CA ILE A 59 -2.57 -7.86 3.86
C ILE A 59 -3.80 -8.31 3.07
N SER A 60 -3.67 -9.37 2.27
CA SER A 60 -4.73 -9.81 1.34
C SER A 60 -6.04 -10.19 2.02
N ARG A 61 -5.99 -10.60 3.30
CA ARG A 61 -7.19 -10.86 4.09
C ARG A 61 -7.94 -9.56 4.44
N GLU A 62 -7.20 -8.53 4.82
CA GLU A 62 -7.78 -7.22 5.16
C GLU A 62 -8.28 -6.49 3.91
N GLN A 63 -7.56 -6.60 2.79
CA GLN A 63 -8.03 -6.06 1.51
C GLN A 63 -9.42 -6.63 1.15
N ARG A 64 -9.55 -7.96 1.18
CA ARG A 64 -10.83 -8.63 0.88
C ARG A 64 -11.94 -8.19 1.82
N PHE A 65 -11.65 -7.99 3.10
CA PHE A 65 -12.61 -7.47 4.07
C PHE A 65 -13.16 -6.10 3.67
N TYR A 66 -12.29 -5.17 3.26
CA TYR A 66 -12.72 -3.84 2.81
C TYR A 66 -13.46 -3.89 1.45
N GLU A 67 -13.05 -4.78 0.54
CA GLU A 67 -13.72 -4.97 -0.76
C GLU A 67 -15.12 -5.58 -0.62
N SER A 68 -15.35 -6.42 0.39
CA SER A 68 -16.63 -7.06 0.66
C SER A 68 -17.46 -6.35 1.75
N LEU A 69 -17.08 -5.14 2.15
CA LEU A 69 -17.68 -4.48 3.30
C LEU A 69 -19.12 -3.99 2.98
N PRO A 70 -20.13 -4.40 3.76
CA PRO A 70 -21.51 -3.93 3.58
C PRO A 70 -21.61 -2.40 3.72
N PRO A 71 -22.47 -1.71 2.95
CA PRO A 71 -22.65 -0.26 3.04
C PRO A 71 -22.93 0.26 4.45
N GLU A 72 -23.71 -0.49 5.23
CA GLU A 72 -24.12 -0.17 6.60
C GLU A 72 -22.93 -0.13 7.57
N MET A 73 -21.85 -0.85 7.26
CA MET A 73 -20.63 -0.90 8.07
C MET A 73 -19.63 0.20 7.72
N LYS A 74 -19.81 0.92 6.61
CA LYS A 74 -18.85 1.94 6.15
C LYS A 74 -18.75 3.11 7.10
N GLU A 75 -19.83 3.47 7.79
CA GLU A 75 -19.82 4.55 8.79
C GLU A 75 -18.96 4.22 10.02
N PHE A 76 -18.84 2.92 10.34
CA PHE A 76 -18.12 2.43 11.51
C PHE A 76 -16.71 1.93 11.21
N THR A 77 -16.26 2.04 9.97
CA THR A 77 -14.95 1.55 9.53
C THR A 77 -14.17 2.64 8.80
N PRO A 78 -12.83 2.60 8.84
CA PRO A 78 -12.04 3.53 8.04
C PRO A 78 -12.33 3.37 6.54
N GLU A 79 -12.39 4.51 5.83
CA GLU A 79 -12.57 4.50 4.38
C GLU A 79 -11.38 3.83 3.67
N TYR A 80 -11.67 2.84 2.83
CA TYR A 80 -10.65 2.17 2.04
C TYR A 80 -10.37 2.90 0.72
N LYS A 81 -9.25 3.62 0.65
CA LYS A 81 -8.80 4.38 -0.54
C LYS A 81 -7.96 3.56 -1.55
N GLY A 82 -7.95 2.22 -1.42
CA GLY A 82 -7.28 1.32 -2.35
C GLY A 82 -5.82 0.95 -2.04
N CYS A 83 -5.20 0.25 -3.00
CA CYS A 83 -3.80 -0.17 -2.97
C CYS A 83 -2.92 0.78 -3.80
N ARG A 84 -1.75 1.13 -3.28
CA ARG A 84 -0.73 1.88 -4.01
C ARG A 84 0.61 1.12 -4.02
N LEU A 85 1.30 1.22 -5.15
CA LEU A 85 2.69 0.80 -5.33
C LEU A 85 3.60 1.87 -4.73
N GLU A 86 3.61 1.99 -3.40
CA GLU A 86 4.52 2.89 -2.71
C GLU A 86 5.68 2.08 -2.12
N HIS A 87 6.88 2.64 -2.24
CA HIS A 87 8.05 2.10 -1.54
C HIS A 87 7.92 2.47 -0.07
N MET A 88 7.33 1.58 0.73
CA MET A 88 7.32 1.74 2.19
C MET A 88 8.76 1.55 2.70
N ARG A 89 9.57 2.63 2.69
CA ARG A 89 10.88 2.62 3.37
C ARG A 89 10.61 2.53 4.86
N ARG A 90 10.72 1.31 5.40
CA ARG A 90 10.91 1.12 6.83
C ARG A 90 12.29 1.71 7.16
N ASN A 91 12.33 2.93 7.69
CA ASN A 91 13.52 3.37 8.39
C ASN A 91 13.65 2.48 9.63
N ASN A 92 14.78 1.77 9.77
CA ASN A 92 15.08 0.84 10.85
C ASN A 92 15.27 1.56 12.21
N LEU A 93 14.30 2.36 12.62
CA LEU A 93 14.23 2.98 13.93
C LEU A 93 13.03 2.42 14.69
N GLN A 94 13.04 1.10 14.85
CA GLN A 94 12.38 0.48 16.01
C GLN A 94 13.39 0.56 17.15
N LYS A 95 13.15 1.44 18.12
CA LYS A 95 13.64 1.22 19.48
C LYS A 95 12.68 0.26 20.18
#